data_AF-A0A371E043-F1
#
_entry.id   AF-A0A371E043-F1
#
_cell.length_a   1.000
_cell.length_b   1.000
_cell.length_c   1.000
_cell.angle_alpha   90.00
_cell.angle_beta   90.00
_cell.angle_gamma   90.00
#
_symmetry.space_group_name_H-M   'P 1'
#
loop_
_entity.id
_entity.type
_entity.pdbx_description
1 polymer ?
#
loop_
_entity_poly.entity_id
_entity_poly.type
_entity_poly.pdbx_seq_one_letter_code
_entity_poly.pdbx_strand_id
1 'polypeptide(L)'
;MDKLLFNCFIGYCLLYSLMLVHGKQFSCNETPYPHVCKHYIGTSNTVSTLDASSSSFHDMTIKVTMEQAIEAHRLVSNMDLNNFKDKRAKSAWEDCLELYEDTLYQLKRSMNSNNLNDRLTWQSASIANHQTCKNGFTEFNLPNHLNYFPSMLSNFSKLLSNSLSVSKAMMTLTSSTPTKVQNGGRKLLSDGFPLWLSHTDRRLLQESTPKADVVVAQDGSGDYKSISEGVAAASKLSGKGRVVVHVKAGVYKESIDIKRTVKNLMIIGDGMGATIVTGNDNAQDGSTTFRSATFAASGDGFIARDMSFENSAGPQKHQAVALRSGADHSVFYRCSFKGYQDTLYVYANRQFYRDCDIYGTVDFIFGDAVTVLQNCNIYVRRPMSNQQNTVTAQARTDPNENTGIIIHNCRITAAGDLKAVQGSFRTYLGRPWQKYSRTVIMKTSLDSLINPAGWSPWSGNFALSTLYYGEYSNTGAGAGIGGRVNWPGFRVISSSEAVKFTVGDFLAGDSWIPGSGVPFDAEATHFAVLCVFLLPLSFGHTLFLLSTFDR
;
A
#
# COMPACT_ATOMS: atom_id res chain seq x y z
N MET A 1 53.82 -22.26 -25.11
CA MET A 1 52.37 -21.99 -25.22
C MET A 1 51.80 -21.30 -23.98
N ASP A 2 52.43 -21.46 -22.80
CA ASP A 2 51.86 -20.99 -21.53
C ASP A 2 51.93 -19.48 -21.29
N LYS A 3 52.92 -18.77 -21.86
CA LYS A 3 53.00 -17.29 -21.74
C LYS A 3 51.92 -16.56 -22.54
N LEU A 4 51.41 -17.15 -23.62
CA LEU A 4 50.37 -16.54 -24.45
C LEU A 4 48.98 -16.65 -23.78
N LEU A 5 48.72 -17.80 -23.13
CA LEU A 5 47.50 -18.05 -22.37
C LEU A 5 47.42 -17.19 -21.11
N PHE A 6 48.53 -17.01 -20.40
CA PHE A 6 48.59 -16.15 -19.20
C PHE A 6 48.33 -14.67 -19.52
N ASN A 7 48.89 -14.17 -20.62
CA ASN A 7 48.66 -12.79 -21.08
C ASN A 7 47.22 -12.58 -21.61
N CYS A 8 46.61 -13.60 -22.25
CA CYS A 8 45.20 -13.56 -22.62
C CYS A 8 44.28 -13.55 -21.39
N PHE A 9 44.64 -14.28 -20.34
CA PHE A 9 43.88 -14.30 -19.08
C PHE A 9 43.93 -12.96 -18.35
N ILE A 10 45.10 -12.32 -18.30
CA ILE A 10 45.26 -10.97 -17.74
C ILE A 10 44.52 -9.93 -18.59
N GLY A 11 44.59 -10.02 -19.91
CA GLY A 11 43.84 -9.14 -20.82
C GLY A 11 42.33 -9.30 -20.66
N TYR A 12 41.83 -10.53 -20.50
CA TYR A 12 40.42 -10.82 -20.23
C TYR A 12 39.99 -10.31 -18.86
N CYS A 13 40.81 -10.50 -17.81
CA CYS A 13 40.55 -9.96 -16.48
C CYS A 13 40.58 -8.42 -16.45
N LEU A 14 41.46 -7.77 -17.23
CA LEU A 14 41.53 -6.31 -17.37
C LEU A 14 40.34 -5.75 -18.17
N LEU A 15 39.90 -6.43 -19.23
CA LEU A 15 38.69 -6.07 -19.98
C LEU A 15 37.42 -6.29 -19.14
N TYR A 16 37.36 -7.38 -18.37
CA TYR A 16 36.25 -7.67 -17.46
C TYR A 16 36.20 -6.68 -16.29
N SER A 17 37.36 -6.28 -15.76
CA SER A 17 37.44 -5.21 -14.75
C SER A 17 37.16 -3.82 -15.34
N LEU A 18 37.53 -3.53 -16.59
CA LEU A 18 37.12 -2.29 -17.29
C LEU A 18 35.60 -2.22 -17.53
N MET A 19 34.95 -3.36 -17.79
CA MET A 19 33.49 -3.48 -17.87
C MET A 19 32.80 -3.38 -16.50
N LEU A 20 33.48 -3.77 -15.41
CA LEU A 20 33.00 -3.59 -14.04
C LEU A 20 33.23 -2.18 -13.48
N VAL A 21 34.24 -1.46 -13.97
CA VAL A 21 34.58 -0.09 -13.54
C VAL A 21 33.69 0.96 -14.22
N HIS A 22 33.18 0.71 -15.43
CA HIS A 22 32.20 1.56 -16.08
C HIS A 22 30.77 1.05 -15.79
N GLY A 23 30.25 1.38 -14.60
CA GLY A 23 28.85 1.10 -14.27
C GLY A 23 27.91 1.58 -15.38
N LYS A 24 26.83 0.82 -15.65
CA LYS A 24 25.85 1.15 -16.69
C LYS A 24 25.43 2.63 -16.57
N GLN A 25 25.71 3.41 -17.61
CA GLN A 25 25.35 4.82 -17.66
C GLN A 25 23.89 4.95 -18.09
N PHE A 26 23.03 5.38 -17.16
CA PHE A 26 21.64 5.68 -17.48
C PHE A 26 21.53 6.92 -18.36
N SER A 27 20.57 6.93 -19.28
CA SER A 27 20.30 8.08 -20.14
C SER A 27 18.81 8.24 -20.43
N CYS A 28 18.43 9.43 -20.92
CA CYS A 28 17.03 9.70 -21.30
C CYS A 28 16.48 8.75 -22.38
N ASN A 29 17.34 8.15 -23.22
CA ASN A 29 16.92 7.22 -24.26
C ASN A 29 16.29 5.93 -23.70
N GLU A 30 16.60 5.58 -22.44
CA GLU A 30 16.09 4.37 -21.79
C GLU A 30 14.81 4.62 -20.98
N THR A 31 14.33 5.87 -20.91
CA THR A 31 13.13 6.24 -20.14
C THR A 31 11.85 6.06 -20.97
N PRO A 32 10.66 5.85 -20.35
CA PRO A 32 9.38 5.73 -21.06
C PRO A 32 9.02 6.95 -21.92
N TYR A 33 9.50 8.15 -21.55
CA TYR A 33 9.28 9.39 -22.28
C TYR A 33 10.60 10.13 -22.58
N PRO A 34 11.41 9.65 -23.55
CA PRO A 34 12.75 10.18 -23.82
C PRO A 34 12.76 11.65 -24.21
N HIS A 35 11.79 12.10 -24.99
CA HIS A 35 11.71 13.50 -25.44
C HIS A 35 11.50 14.47 -24.27
N VAL A 36 10.64 14.11 -23.31
CA VAL A 36 10.39 14.90 -22.11
C VAL A 36 11.64 14.92 -21.23
N CYS A 37 12.26 13.75 -21.02
CA CYS A 37 13.52 13.66 -20.27
C CYS A 37 14.60 14.58 -20.88
N LYS A 38 14.85 14.48 -22.19
CA LYS A 38 15.88 15.30 -22.88
C LYS A 38 15.59 16.79 -22.79
N HIS A 39 14.33 17.19 -22.95
CA HIS A 39 13.93 18.59 -22.91
C HIS A 39 14.27 19.22 -21.55
N TYR A 40 13.82 18.61 -20.46
CA TYR A 40 14.00 19.21 -19.13
C TYR A 40 15.41 19.00 -18.55
N ILE A 41 16.08 17.88 -18.85
CA ILE A 41 17.47 17.68 -18.44
C ILE A 41 18.41 18.61 -19.22
N GLY A 42 18.19 18.81 -20.52
CA GLY A 42 19.02 19.68 -21.36
C GLY A 42 18.83 21.19 -21.13
N THR A 43 17.69 21.61 -20.57
CA THR A 43 17.39 23.01 -20.25
C THR A 43 17.78 23.41 -18.83
N SER A 44 18.08 22.45 -17.95
CA SER A 44 18.60 22.72 -16.60
C SER A 44 20.07 23.16 -16.69
N ASN A 45 20.29 24.45 -16.98
CA ASN A 45 21.60 25.13 -17.05
C ASN A 45 22.34 25.24 -15.69
N THR A 46 22.25 24.20 -14.83
CA THR A 46 23.03 24.09 -13.58
C THR A 46 23.87 22.82 -13.60
N VAL A 47 24.82 22.73 -14.54
CA VAL A 47 25.92 21.77 -14.49
C VAL A 47 27.24 22.53 -14.63
N SER A 48 27.60 23.25 -13.58
CA SER A 48 29.00 23.42 -13.21
C SER A 48 29.16 22.79 -11.84
N THR A 49 30.02 21.78 -11.77
CA THR A 49 30.33 20.91 -10.61
C THR A 49 29.30 19.84 -10.28
N LEU A 50 29.53 18.62 -10.75
CA LEU A 50 29.65 17.39 -9.93
C LEU A 50 29.81 16.17 -10.85
N ASP A 51 30.76 15.33 -10.49
CA ASP A 51 31.30 14.21 -11.26
C ASP A 51 30.26 13.28 -11.87
N ALA A 52 30.48 12.95 -13.14
CA ALA A 52 29.73 11.98 -13.90
C ALA A 52 29.98 10.55 -13.37
N SER A 53 29.22 10.16 -12.36
CA SER A 53 28.97 8.76 -12.02
C SER A 53 27.46 8.50 -12.16
N SER A 54 27.03 7.25 -12.31
CA SER A 54 25.62 6.87 -12.57
C SER A 54 24.62 7.34 -11.49
N SER A 55 25.08 7.80 -10.32
CA SER A 55 24.26 8.53 -9.34
C SER A 55 23.85 9.94 -9.80
N SER A 56 24.63 10.58 -10.68
CA SER A 56 24.35 11.94 -11.15
C SER A 56 23.12 12.02 -12.07
N PHE A 57 22.89 11.02 -12.92
CA PHE A 57 21.71 11.01 -13.81
C PHE A 57 20.40 10.72 -13.06
N HIS A 58 20.43 9.75 -12.14
CA HIS A 58 19.28 9.45 -11.28
C HIS A 58 18.84 10.71 -10.51
N ASP A 59 19.78 11.34 -9.80
CA ASP A 59 19.47 12.51 -8.99
C ASP A 59 18.99 13.69 -9.85
N MET A 60 19.54 13.83 -11.06
CA MET A 60 19.07 14.83 -12.02
C MET A 60 17.62 14.59 -12.47
N THR A 61 17.22 13.34 -12.72
CA THR A 61 15.82 13.03 -13.10
C THR A 61 14.84 13.34 -11.96
N ILE A 62 15.22 13.07 -10.71
CA ILE A 62 14.39 13.42 -9.55
C ILE A 62 14.36 14.94 -9.36
N LYS A 63 15.49 15.63 -9.49
CA LYS A 63 15.58 17.10 -9.34
C LYS A 63 14.68 17.81 -10.34
N VAL A 64 14.76 17.46 -11.63
CA VAL A 64 13.89 18.01 -12.68
C VAL A 64 12.41 17.73 -12.40
N THR A 65 12.10 16.52 -11.92
CA THR A 65 10.72 16.16 -11.55
C THR A 65 10.22 17.00 -10.38
N MET A 66 11.09 17.27 -9.39
CA MET A 66 10.79 18.14 -8.25
C MET A 66 10.61 19.59 -8.68
N GLU A 67 11.42 20.12 -9.60
CA GLU A 67 11.25 21.46 -10.17
C GLU A 67 9.87 21.61 -10.85
N GLN A 68 9.40 20.58 -11.58
CA GLN A 68 8.05 20.59 -12.15
C GLN A 68 6.95 20.43 -11.10
N ALA A 69 7.18 19.71 -10.00
CA ALA A 69 6.24 19.66 -8.88
C ALA A 69 6.12 21.04 -8.19
N ILE A 70 7.23 21.79 -8.05
CA ILE A 70 7.22 23.16 -7.52
C ILE A 70 6.40 24.06 -8.43
N GLU A 71 6.63 23.99 -9.75
CA GLU A 71 5.88 24.77 -10.72
C GLU A 71 4.39 24.40 -10.73
N ALA A 72 4.06 23.10 -10.59
CA ALA A 72 2.68 22.65 -10.47
C ALA A 72 1.99 23.28 -9.26
N HIS A 73 2.61 23.16 -8.08
CA HIS A 73 2.10 23.74 -6.83
C HIS A 73 1.94 25.26 -6.93
N ARG A 74 2.93 25.96 -7.51
CA ARG A 74 2.89 27.41 -7.74
C ARG A 74 1.72 27.81 -8.63
N LEU A 75 1.46 27.07 -9.71
CA LEU A 75 0.35 27.33 -10.62
C LEU A 75 -0.99 27.12 -9.92
N VAL A 76 -1.18 26.00 -9.20
CA VAL A 76 -2.41 25.72 -8.43
C VAL A 76 -2.66 26.82 -7.39
N SER A 77 -1.62 27.25 -6.69
CA SER A 77 -1.69 28.26 -5.62
C SER A 77 -2.08 29.66 -6.13
N ASN A 78 -1.73 29.99 -7.38
CA ASN A 78 -2.00 31.29 -7.98
C ASN A 78 -3.28 31.33 -8.83
N MET A 79 -4.08 30.26 -8.84
CA MET A 79 -5.32 30.26 -9.61
C MET A 79 -6.35 31.22 -9.02
N ASP A 80 -7.09 31.89 -9.89
CA ASP A 80 -8.19 32.75 -9.47
C ASP A 80 -9.31 31.91 -8.84
N LEU A 81 -9.56 32.13 -7.55
CA LEU A 81 -10.62 31.46 -6.79
C LEU A 81 -12.02 31.73 -7.35
N ASN A 82 -12.21 32.78 -8.16
CA ASN A 82 -13.45 32.99 -8.91
C ASN A 82 -13.78 31.86 -9.89
N ASN A 83 -12.78 31.09 -10.33
CA ASN A 83 -12.96 29.90 -11.17
C ASN A 83 -13.47 28.69 -10.36
N PHE A 84 -13.45 28.74 -9.03
CA PHE A 84 -13.84 27.65 -8.13
C PHE A 84 -15.00 28.04 -7.21
N LYS A 85 -16.02 28.74 -7.75
CA LYS A 85 -17.24 29.08 -6.99
C LYS A 85 -18.08 27.86 -6.64
N ASP A 86 -17.96 26.79 -7.43
CA ASP A 86 -18.57 25.51 -7.14
C ASP A 86 -17.84 24.82 -5.98
N LYS A 87 -18.59 24.37 -4.97
CA LYS A 87 -18.01 23.76 -3.75
C LYS A 87 -17.19 22.50 -4.06
N ARG A 88 -17.61 21.71 -5.04
CA ARG A 88 -16.94 20.47 -5.45
C ARG A 88 -15.62 20.79 -6.18
N ALA A 89 -15.65 21.76 -7.09
CA ALA A 89 -14.45 22.26 -7.76
C ALA A 89 -13.45 22.84 -6.75
N LYS A 90 -13.92 23.60 -5.76
CA LYS A 90 -13.08 24.13 -4.68
C LYS A 90 -12.44 23.02 -3.85
N SER A 91 -13.23 22.01 -3.44
CA SER A 91 -12.70 20.86 -2.68
C SER A 91 -11.62 20.10 -3.46
N ALA A 92 -11.83 19.89 -4.77
CA ALA A 92 -10.83 19.24 -5.63
C ALA A 92 -9.56 20.09 -5.81
N TRP A 93 -9.69 21.42 -5.87
CA TRP A 93 -8.54 22.33 -5.90
C TRP A 93 -7.76 22.31 -4.58
N GLU A 94 -8.44 22.31 -3.42
CA GLU A 94 -7.80 22.17 -2.10
C GLU A 94 -7.04 20.84 -1.97
N ASP A 95 -7.55 19.75 -2.55
CA ASP A 95 -6.81 18.49 -2.65
C ASP A 95 -5.51 18.66 -3.43
N CYS A 96 -5.55 19.29 -4.61
CA CYS A 96 -4.35 19.46 -5.43
C CYS A 96 -3.24 20.24 -4.71
N LEU A 97 -3.58 21.25 -3.90
CA LEU A 97 -2.59 21.98 -3.11
C LEU A 97 -1.86 21.06 -2.13
N GLU A 98 -2.62 20.34 -1.31
CA GLU A 98 -2.07 19.40 -0.31
C GLU A 98 -1.27 18.28 -0.99
N LEU A 99 -1.78 17.73 -2.09
CA LEU A 99 -1.18 16.62 -2.81
C LEU A 99 0.13 16.99 -3.51
N TYR A 100 0.29 18.21 -4.00
CA TYR A 100 1.57 18.65 -4.57
C TYR A 100 2.63 18.97 -3.52
N GLU A 101 2.24 19.46 -2.33
CA GLU A 101 3.15 19.57 -1.19
C GLU A 101 3.66 18.18 -0.74
N ASP A 102 2.75 17.21 -0.68
CA ASP A 102 3.10 15.83 -0.35
C ASP A 102 3.96 15.19 -1.45
N THR A 103 3.71 15.50 -2.71
CA THR A 103 4.58 15.06 -3.83
C THR A 103 6.00 15.58 -3.67
N LEU A 104 6.17 16.87 -3.36
CA LEU A 104 7.48 17.45 -3.11
C LEU A 104 8.20 16.78 -1.93
N TYR A 105 7.47 16.49 -0.86
CA TYR A 105 8.00 15.76 0.28
C TYR A 105 8.52 14.37 -0.11
N GLN A 106 7.73 13.60 -0.86
CA GLN A 106 8.08 12.24 -1.27
C GLN A 106 9.25 12.21 -2.26
N LEU A 107 9.29 13.13 -3.23
CA LEU A 107 10.42 13.28 -4.15
C LEU A 107 11.71 13.65 -3.42
N LYS A 108 11.64 14.60 -2.47
CA LYS A 108 12.79 14.98 -1.65
C LYS A 108 13.31 13.81 -0.80
N ARG A 109 12.41 13.00 -0.24
CA ARG A 109 12.81 11.78 0.49
C ARG A 109 13.46 10.76 -0.42
N SER A 110 12.90 10.54 -1.61
CA SER A 110 13.43 9.60 -2.60
C SER A 110 14.85 9.97 -3.01
N MET A 111 15.10 11.26 -3.25
CA MET A 111 16.44 11.77 -3.56
C MET A 111 17.46 11.50 -2.44
N ASN A 112 17.04 11.60 -1.17
CA ASN A 112 17.93 11.50 -0.01
C ASN A 112 18.10 10.07 0.55
N SER A 113 17.28 9.09 0.14
CA SER A 113 17.39 7.72 0.64
C SER A 113 18.41 6.92 -0.16
N ASN A 114 19.12 6.01 0.50
CA ASN A 114 19.99 5.03 -0.17
C ASN A 114 19.28 3.69 -0.43
N ASN A 115 18.06 3.52 0.08
CA ASN A 115 17.27 2.31 -0.11
C ASN A 115 16.41 2.44 -1.37
N LEU A 116 16.70 1.64 -2.40
CA LEU A 116 15.99 1.70 -3.68
C LEU A 116 14.50 1.34 -3.58
N ASN A 117 14.10 0.49 -2.63
CA ASN A 117 12.69 0.17 -2.42
C ASN A 117 11.94 1.36 -1.80
N ASP A 118 12.58 2.11 -0.90
CA ASP A 118 12.02 3.36 -0.37
C ASP A 118 11.85 4.38 -1.49
N ARG A 119 12.88 4.55 -2.35
CA ARG A 119 12.82 5.47 -3.50
C ARG A 119 11.62 5.17 -4.40
N LEU A 120 11.45 3.91 -4.79
CA LEU A 120 10.35 3.46 -5.63
C LEU A 120 8.99 3.67 -4.96
N THR A 121 8.88 3.34 -3.68
CA THR A 121 7.63 3.49 -2.92
C THR A 121 7.19 4.96 -2.88
N TRP A 122 8.12 5.87 -2.55
CA TRP A 122 7.79 7.29 -2.44
C TRP A 122 7.59 7.97 -3.79
N GLN A 123 8.29 7.55 -4.85
CA GLN A 123 7.99 8.00 -6.22
C GLN A 123 6.61 7.51 -6.69
N SER A 124 6.22 6.27 -6.36
CA SER A 124 4.88 5.76 -6.66
C SER A 124 3.81 6.55 -5.87
N ALA A 125 4.09 6.91 -4.61
CA ALA A 125 3.20 7.79 -3.84
C ALA A 125 3.04 9.19 -4.49
N SER A 126 4.09 9.74 -5.10
CA SER A 126 4.01 10.99 -5.88
C SER A 126 3.10 10.86 -7.12
N ILE A 127 3.11 9.70 -7.78
CA ILE A 127 2.19 9.39 -8.88
C ILE A 127 0.75 9.32 -8.36
N ALA A 128 0.52 8.61 -7.25
CA ALA A 128 -0.79 8.53 -6.61
C ALA A 128 -1.35 9.92 -6.22
N ASN A 129 -0.50 10.82 -5.70
CA ASN A 129 -0.85 12.21 -5.42
C ASN A 129 -1.28 12.98 -6.67
N HIS A 130 -0.47 12.92 -7.73
CA HIS A 130 -0.80 13.59 -8.98
C HIS A 130 -2.11 13.05 -9.59
N GLN A 131 -2.33 11.74 -9.54
CA GLN A 131 -3.56 11.12 -10.05
C GLN A 131 -4.78 11.49 -9.20
N THR A 132 -4.63 11.55 -7.88
CA THR A 132 -5.73 11.90 -6.97
C THR A 132 -6.20 13.35 -7.16
N CYS A 133 -5.26 14.29 -7.36
CA CYS A 133 -5.60 15.67 -7.73
C CYS A 133 -6.47 15.71 -9.00
N LYS A 134 -6.14 14.93 -10.04
CA LYS A 134 -6.97 14.83 -11.25
C LYS A 134 -8.32 14.17 -10.97
N ASN A 135 -8.33 13.10 -10.16
CA ASN A 135 -9.53 12.35 -9.82
C ASN A 135 -10.59 13.23 -9.16
N GLY A 136 -10.20 14.13 -8.24
CA GLY A 136 -11.11 15.06 -7.58
C GLY A 136 -11.95 15.88 -8.56
N PHE A 137 -11.39 16.29 -9.69
CA PHE A 137 -12.15 16.97 -10.75
C PHE A 137 -12.95 16.00 -11.63
N THR A 138 -12.37 14.87 -12.02
CA THR A 138 -13.04 13.94 -12.94
C THR A 138 -14.23 13.23 -12.31
N GLU A 139 -14.16 12.88 -11.02
CA GLU A 139 -15.23 12.19 -10.29
C GLU A 139 -16.48 13.05 -10.14
N PHE A 140 -16.31 14.38 -10.08
CA PHE A 140 -17.41 15.33 -10.11
C PHE A 140 -17.89 15.72 -11.52
N ASN A 141 -17.37 15.09 -12.59
CA ASN A 141 -17.61 15.47 -13.98
C ASN A 141 -17.20 16.92 -14.29
N LEU A 142 -16.10 17.38 -13.68
CA LEU A 142 -15.53 18.72 -13.88
C LEU A 142 -14.16 18.73 -14.59
N PRO A 143 -13.87 17.85 -15.57
CA PRO A 143 -12.54 17.75 -16.17
C PRO A 143 -12.09 19.03 -16.89
N ASN A 144 -13.01 19.90 -17.28
CA ASN A 144 -12.69 21.19 -17.90
C ASN A 144 -11.87 22.11 -16.99
N HIS A 145 -11.97 21.95 -15.67
CA HIS A 145 -11.12 22.70 -14.73
C HIS A 145 -9.65 22.28 -14.84
N LEU A 146 -9.35 21.06 -15.32
CA LEU A 146 -7.97 20.63 -15.57
C LEU A 146 -7.31 21.41 -16.71
N ASN A 147 -8.08 22.07 -17.60
CA ASN A 147 -7.52 22.91 -18.65
C ASN A 147 -6.81 24.16 -18.11
N TYR A 148 -7.13 24.60 -16.89
CA TYR A 148 -6.40 25.67 -16.20
C TYR A 148 -5.01 25.23 -15.72
N PHE A 149 -4.73 23.92 -15.75
CA PHE A 149 -3.45 23.31 -15.40
C PHE A 149 -2.83 22.72 -16.69
N PRO A 150 -2.31 23.55 -17.63
CA PRO A 150 -1.99 23.20 -19.03
C PRO A 150 -0.96 22.05 -19.21
N SER A 151 -0.25 21.99 -20.35
CA SER A 151 0.72 20.94 -20.73
C SER A 151 1.68 20.48 -19.61
N MET A 152 1.91 21.31 -18.59
CA MET A 152 2.55 21.00 -17.31
C MET A 152 2.03 19.70 -16.67
N LEU A 153 0.72 19.45 -16.51
CA LEU A 153 0.25 18.21 -15.85
C LEU A 153 0.64 16.96 -16.63
N SER A 154 0.55 17.03 -17.96
CA SER A 154 0.98 15.94 -18.85
C SER A 154 2.50 15.71 -18.74
N ASN A 155 3.30 16.78 -18.79
CA ASN A 155 4.75 16.67 -18.68
C ASN A 155 5.18 16.20 -17.30
N PHE A 156 4.50 16.64 -16.25
CA PHE A 156 4.78 16.26 -14.87
C PHE A 156 4.50 14.78 -14.64
N SER A 157 3.35 14.26 -15.10
CA SER A 157 3.07 12.81 -15.07
C SER A 157 4.14 12.00 -15.81
N LYS A 158 4.61 12.47 -16.98
CA LYS A 158 5.67 11.82 -17.74
C LYS A 158 7.04 11.88 -17.04
N LEU A 159 7.35 12.97 -16.33
CA LEU A 159 8.57 13.10 -15.55
C LEU A 159 8.57 12.22 -14.31
N LEU A 160 7.44 12.12 -13.61
CA LEU A 160 7.26 11.15 -12.53
C LEU A 160 7.56 9.72 -13.03
N SER A 161 6.95 9.32 -14.15
CA SER A 161 7.21 8.03 -14.81
C SER A 161 8.69 7.85 -15.21
N ASN A 162 9.31 8.85 -15.82
CA ASN A 162 10.72 8.80 -16.18
C ASN A 162 11.62 8.59 -14.95
N SER A 163 11.44 9.39 -13.90
CA SER A 163 12.24 9.27 -12.67
C SER A 163 12.05 7.90 -11.99
N LEU A 164 10.81 7.40 -11.94
CA LEU A 164 10.50 6.08 -11.39
C LEU A 164 11.15 4.95 -12.20
N SER A 165 11.12 5.03 -13.52
CA SER A 165 11.73 4.03 -14.41
C SER A 165 13.24 3.90 -14.20
N VAL A 166 13.93 5.01 -13.94
CA VAL A 166 15.37 5.03 -13.66
C VAL A 166 15.65 4.37 -12.31
N SER A 167 14.90 4.72 -11.26
CA SER A 167 15.02 4.07 -9.95
C SER A 167 14.70 2.57 -10.02
N LYS A 168 13.74 2.15 -10.86
CA LYS A 168 13.40 0.74 -11.08
C LYS A 168 14.51 -0.02 -11.81
N ALA A 169 15.12 0.60 -12.80
CA ALA A 169 16.25 0.02 -13.51
C ALA A 169 17.46 -0.15 -12.58
N MET A 170 17.76 0.83 -11.71
CA MET A 170 18.78 0.71 -10.67
C MET A 170 18.52 -0.47 -9.71
N MET A 171 17.27 -0.63 -9.25
CA MET A 171 16.88 -1.77 -8.40
C MET A 171 17.12 -3.11 -9.09
N THR A 172 16.81 -3.19 -10.39
CA THR A 172 16.96 -4.43 -11.17
C THR A 172 18.44 -4.80 -11.35
N LEU A 173 19.32 -3.82 -11.60
CA LEU A 173 20.76 -4.04 -11.73
C LEU A 173 21.40 -4.49 -10.40
N THR A 174 21.02 -3.87 -9.28
CA THR A 174 21.53 -4.24 -7.95
C THR A 174 21.01 -5.60 -7.47
N SER A 175 19.82 -6.02 -7.91
CA SER A 175 19.28 -7.36 -7.61
C SER A 175 19.92 -8.47 -8.46
N SER A 176 20.66 -8.12 -9.51
CA SER A 176 21.31 -9.08 -10.42
C SER A 176 22.72 -9.52 -9.98
N THR A 177 23.25 -8.92 -8.91
CA THR A 177 24.44 -9.43 -8.22
C THR A 177 24.00 -10.50 -7.23
N PRO A 178 24.40 -11.78 -7.37
CA PRO A 178 24.06 -12.81 -6.41
C PRO A 178 24.90 -12.63 -5.15
N THR A 179 24.56 -11.65 -4.31
CA THR A 179 24.90 -11.74 -2.89
C THR A 179 23.92 -12.71 -2.26
N LYS A 180 24.15 -14.01 -2.50
CA LYS A 180 23.86 -15.01 -1.48
C LYS A 180 24.73 -14.64 -0.27
N VAL A 181 24.29 -13.66 0.52
CA VAL A 181 24.65 -13.66 1.93
C VAL A 181 23.91 -14.88 2.48
N GLN A 182 24.61 -16.01 2.49
CA GLN A 182 24.27 -17.11 3.37
C GLN A 182 24.36 -16.59 4.80
N ASN A 183 23.32 -15.92 5.29
CA ASN A 183 23.09 -15.84 6.72
C ASN A 183 22.40 -17.13 7.16
N GLY A 184 23.09 -18.26 6.92
CA GLY A 184 22.88 -19.53 7.61
C GLY A 184 23.59 -19.56 8.97
N GLY A 185 23.78 -18.39 9.60
CA GLY A 185 24.19 -18.30 10.98
C GLY A 185 22.96 -18.35 11.86
N ARG A 186 22.93 -19.30 12.81
CA ARG A 186 22.00 -19.25 13.95
C ARG A 186 22.05 -17.83 14.51
N LYS A 187 20.99 -17.04 14.33
CA LYS A 187 20.84 -15.74 15.01
C LYS A 187 20.78 -16.05 16.50
N LEU A 188 21.91 -15.89 17.18
CA LEU A 188 21.96 -15.75 18.62
C LEU A 188 21.05 -14.58 18.97
N LEU A 189 19.89 -14.86 19.58
CA LEU A 189 19.05 -13.97 20.38
C LEU A 189 19.16 -12.47 20.06
N SER A 190 18.87 -12.06 18.82
CA SER A 190 18.45 -10.68 18.55
C SER A 190 16.94 -10.66 18.68
N ASP A 191 16.39 -9.77 19.50
CA ASP A 191 14.98 -9.70 19.94
C ASP A 191 13.91 -9.55 18.82
N GLY A 192 14.21 -9.86 17.55
CA GLY A 192 13.27 -9.82 16.43
C GLY A 192 12.95 -8.42 15.91
N PHE A 193 13.33 -7.35 16.61
CA PHE A 193 12.99 -5.97 16.27
C PHE A 193 13.97 -5.28 15.30
N PRO A 194 13.50 -4.35 14.42
CA PRO A 194 14.34 -3.57 13.52
C PRO A 194 15.32 -2.63 14.24
N LEU A 195 16.48 -2.37 13.62
CA LEU A 195 17.52 -1.49 14.16
C LEU A 195 17.08 -0.03 14.36
N TRP A 196 16.13 0.45 13.57
CA TRP A 196 15.60 1.81 13.69
C TRP A 196 14.60 1.97 14.86
N LEU A 197 14.14 0.87 15.45
CA LEU A 197 13.21 0.88 16.57
C LEU A 197 13.96 0.98 17.90
N SER A 198 13.66 2.02 18.70
CA SER A 198 14.31 2.26 19.98
C SER A 198 13.99 1.15 21.00
N HIS A 199 14.87 0.93 21.99
CA HIS A 199 14.63 -0.06 23.04
C HIS A 199 13.33 0.22 23.85
N THR A 200 12.99 1.49 24.04
CA THR A 200 11.74 1.90 24.71
C THR A 200 10.52 1.49 23.90
N ASP A 201 10.55 1.74 22.58
CA ASP A 201 9.46 1.34 21.68
C ASP A 201 9.33 -0.19 21.64
N ARG A 202 10.44 -0.94 21.63
CA ARG A 202 10.41 -2.43 21.68
C ARG A 202 9.65 -2.93 22.91
N ARG A 203 9.96 -2.38 24.09
CA ARG A 203 9.31 -2.76 25.35
C ARG A 203 7.82 -2.41 25.35
N LEU A 204 7.46 -1.22 24.87
CA LEU A 204 6.07 -0.77 24.73
C LEU A 204 5.26 -1.73 23.86
N LEU A 205 5.84 -2.21 22.76
CA LEU A 205 5.16 -3.07 21.79
C LEU A 205 5.05 -4.54 22.23
N GLN A 206 5.83 -4.95 23.23
CA GLN A 206 5.73 -6.26 23.87
C GLN A 206 4.71 -6.29 25.03
N GLU A 207 4.25 -5.13 25.50
CA GLU A 207 3.25 -5.03 26.56
C GLU A 207 1.83 -5.29 25.99
N SER A 208 1.05 -6.11 26.69
CA SER A 208 -0.34 -6.40 26.31
C SER A 208 -1.21 -5.14 26.31
N THR A 209 -0.92 -4.23 27.24
CA THR A 209 -1.50 -2.88 27.41
C THR A 209 -0.36 -1.86 27.53
N PRO A 210 0.10 -1.25 26.43
CA PRO A 210 1.15 -0.24 26.49
C PRO A 210 0.68 0.97 27.29
N LYS A 211 1.58 1.56 28.10
CA LYS A 211 1.28 2.79 28.84
C LYS A 211 0.88 3.90 27.87
N ALA A 212 -0.32 4.44 28.06
CA ALA A 212 -0.81 5.58 27.27
C ALA A 212 -0.11 6.89 27.67
N ASP A 213 0.25 7.70 26.68
CA ASP A 213 0.72 9.07 26.88
C ASP A 213 -0.47 10.05 26.97
N VAL A 214 -1.57 9.70 26.29
CA VAL A 214 -2.82 10.46 26.27
C VAL A 214 -3.99 9.49 26.34
N VAL A 215 -4.97 9.77 27.20
CA VAL A 215 -6.22 9.00 27.33
C VAL A 215 -7.39 9.84 26.87
N VAL A 216 -8.22 9.28 25.99
CA VAL A 216 -9.46 9.89 25.50
C VAL A 216 -10.64 9.09 26.03
N ALA A 217 -11.58 9.75 26.71
CA ALA A 217 -12.79 9.12 27.25
C ALA A 217 -13.97 10.09 27.29
N GLN A 218 -15.10 9.72 26.66
CA GLN A 218 -16.30 10.57 26.61
C GLN A 218 -16.95 10.76 27.99
N ASP A 219 -16.76 9.80 28.91
CA ASP A 219 -17.27 9.80 30.28
C ASP A 219 -16.50 10.74 31.23
N GLY A 220 -15.40 11.36 30.76
CA GLY A 220 -14.56 12.25 31.55
C GLY A 220 -13.50 11.54 32.41
N SER A 221 -13.33 10.23 32.27
CA SER A 221 -12.31 9.44 32.98
C SER A 221 -10.92 9.43 32.32
N GLY A 222 -10.72 10.26 31.29
CA GLY A 222 -9.47 10.45 30.54
C GLY A 222 -9.06 11.92 30.48
N ASP A 223 -7.97 12.20 29.79
CA ASP A 223 -7.41 13.56 29.64
C ASP A 223 -8.27 14.45 28.71
N TYR A 224 -8.86 13.83 27.68
CA TYR A 224 -9.69 14.52 26.68
C TYR A 224 -10.99 13.76 26.41
N LYS A 225 -12.01 14.47 25.90
CA LYS A 225 -13.32 13.87 25.58
C LYS A 225 -13.47 13.47 24.12
N SER A 226 -12.63 14.02 23.25
CA SER A 226 -12.64 13.77 21.81
C SER A 226 -11.32 13.17 21.32
N ILE A 227 -11.38 12.39 20.25
CA ILE A 227 -10.18 11.83 19.61
C ILE A 227 -9.34 12.96 19.02
N SER A 228 -9.99 13.98 18.43
CA SER A 228 -9.33 15.15 17.85
C SER A 228 -8.43 15.88 18.86
N GLU A 229 -8.95 16.15 20.06
CA GLU A 229 -8.17 16.79 21.12
C GLU A 229 -7.01 15.92 21.60
N GLY A 230 -7.26 14.61 21.78
CA GLY A 230 -6.22 13.67 22.19
C GLY A 230 -5.09 13.56 21.18
N VAL A 231 -5.43 13.49 19.89
CA VAL A 231 -4.46 13.54 18.79
C VAL A 231 -3.70 14.86 18.75
N ALA A 232 -4.38 15.99 18.90
CA ALA A 232 -3.75 17.30 18.93
C ALA A 232 -2.75 17.41 20.09
N ALA A 233 -3.08 16.87 21.27
CA ALA A 233 -2.16 16.78 22.38
C ALA A 233 -0.96 15.85 22.08
N ALA A 234 -1.23 14.65 21.56
CA ALA A 234 -0.20 13.68 21.21
C ALA A 234 0.78 14.21 20.15
N SER A 235 0.29 15.01 19.19
CA SER A 235 1.12 15.63 18.16
C SER A 235 2.22 16.54 18.73
N LYS A 236 1.99 17.15 19.89
CA LYS A 236 2.99 17.99 20.60
C LYS A 236 4.10 17.17 21.24
N LEU A 237 3.88 15.86 21.42
CA LEU A 237 4.85 14.91 21.96
C LEU A 237 5.65 14.20 20.85
N SER A 238 5.25 14.37 19.59
CA SER A 238 5.89 13.78 18.42
C SER A 238 7.40 14.12 18.37
N GLY A 239 8.21 13.15 17.94
CA GLY A 239 9.66 13.31 17.75
C GLY A 239 10.55 12.74 18.86
N LYS A 240 9.98 12.23 19.97
CA LYS A 240 10.74 11.58 21.07
C LYS A 240 10.61 10.06 21.15
N GLY A 241 9.92 9.43 20.19
CA GLY A 241 9.59 8.01 20.19
C GLY A 241 8.15 7.80 19.69
N ARG A 242 7.59 6.60 19.91
CA ARG A 242 6.18 6.32 19.65
C ARG A 242 5.32 7.00 20.73
N VAL A 243 4.26 7.70 20.30
CA VAL A 243 3.28 8.33 21.20
C VAL A 243 2.00 7.52 21.17
N VAL A 244 1.48 7.13 22.34
CA VAL A 244 0.30 6.26 22.48
C VAL A 244 -0.91 7.06 22.95
N VAL A 245 -1.97 7.04 22.14
CA VAL A 245 -3.30 7.54 22.49
C VAL A 245 -4.21 6.35 22.76
N HIS A 246 -4.67 6.21 24.00
CA HIS A 246 -5.69 5.22 24.38
C HIS A 246 -7.07 5.86 24.30
N VAL A 247 -7.94 5.31 23.45
CA VAL A 247 -9.31 5.77 23.26
C VAL A 247 -10.26 4.76 23.89
N LYS A 248 -10.89 5.13 24.99
CA LYS A 248 -11.80 4.24 25.71
C LYS A 248 -13.04 3.89 24.88
N ALA A 249 -13.78 2.90 25.34
CA ALA A 249 -15.04 2.48 24.73
C ALA A 249 -16.00 3.67 24.57
N GLY A 250 -16.63 3.76 23.39
CA GLY A 250 -17.49 4.88 23.03
C GLY A 250 -17.69 4.98 21.52
N VAL A 251 -18.67 5.80 21.13
CA VAL A 251 -18.93 6.17 19.74
C VAL A 251 -18.56 7.64 19.54
N TYR A 252 -17.47 7.86 18.83
CA TYR A 252 -16.87 9.16 18.58
C TYR A 252 -17.30 9.65 17.20
N LYS A 253 -18.19 10.65 17.17
CA LYS A 253 -18.69 11.25 15.92
C LYS A 253 -17.78 12.39 15.50
N GLU A 254 -16.69 12.07 14.82
CA GLU A 254 -15.61 12.99 14.47
C GLU A 254 -14.98 12.61 13.13
N SER A 255 -14.55 13.62 12.35
CA SER A 255 -13.66 13.41 11.20
C SER A 255 -12.23 13.76 11.61
N ILE A 256 -11.33 12.79 11.57
CA ILE A 256 -9.95 12.90 12.07
C ILE A 256 -8.95 12.89 10.92
N ASP A 257 -7.97 13.80 10.96
CA ASP A 257 -6.89 13.86 9.98
C ASP A 257 -5.52 13.96 10.65
N ILE A 258 -4.82 12.83 10.70
CA ILE A 258 -3.44 12.74 11.20
C ILE A 258 -2.50 13.21 10.10
N LYS A 259 -2.10 14.48 10.20
CA LYS A 259 -1.16 15.10 9.25
C LYS A 259 0.20 14.40 9.26
N ARG A 260 0.88 14.48 8.11
CA ARG A 260 2.19 13.87 7.84
C ARG A 260 3.31 14.26 8.81
N THR A 261 3.19 15.42 9.46
CA THR A 261 4.14 15.90 10.48
C THR A 261 4.05 15.11 11.80
N VAL A 262 2.95 14.39 12.04
CA VAL A 262 2.71 13.60 13.24
C VAL A 262 3.14 12.16 13.02
N LYS A 263 4.42 11.86 13.29
CA LYS A 263 5.02 10.54 13.06
C LYS A 263 4.91 9.63 14.28
N ASN A 264 4.97 8.32 14.07
CA ASN A 264 5.00 7.29 15.11
C ASN A 264 3.85 7.39 16.13
N LEU A 265 2.67 7.85 15.71
CA LEU A 265 1.48 7.85 16.54
C LEU A 265 0.89 6.43 16.59
N MET A 266 0.52 5.97 17.78
CA MET A 266 -0.24 4.75 17.99
C MET A 266 -1.58 5.10 18.64
N ILE A 267 -2.69 4.66 18.05
CA ILE A 267 -4.02 4.79 18.63
C ILE A 267 -4.54 3.40 18.96
N ILE A 268 -5.00 3.21 20.19
CA ILE A 268 -5.49 1.93 20.70
C ILE A 268 -6.88 2.13 21.27
N GLY A 269 -7.85 1.32 20.84
CA GLY A 269 -9.17 1.26 21.44
C GLY A 269 -9.32 0.18 22.50
N ASP A 270 -10.48 0.14 23.17
CA ASP A 270 -10.85 -0.94 24.10
C ASP A 270 -11.36 -2.21 23.39
N GLY A 271 -11.34 -2.23 22.06
CA GLY A 271 -11.79 -3.34 21.22
C GLY A 271 -12.54 -2.87 19.98
N MET A 272 -12.44 -3.63 18.89
CA MET A 272 -13.11 -3.29 17.62
C MET A 272 -14.63 -3.11 17.76
N GLY A 273 -15.28 -3.78 18.72
CA GLY A 273 -16.71 -3.63 19.01
C GLY A 273 -17.05 -2.55 20.07
N ALA A 274 -16.04 -1.98 20.72
CA ALA A 274 -16.21 -1.09 21.88
C ALA A 274 -15.85 0.37 21.56
N THR A 275 -14.77 0.60 20.80
CA THR A 275 -14.30 1.94 20.41
C THR A 275 -14.55 2.15 18.92
N ILE A 276 -15.45 3.08 18.58
CA ILE A 276 -15.88 3.35 17.20
C ILE A 276 -15.71 4.83 16.90
N VAL A 277 -14.93 5.19 15.87
CA VAL A 277 -14.96 6.52 15.25
C VAL A 277 -15.85 6.47 14.01
N THR A 278 -16.79 7.40 13.90
CA THR A 278 -17.82 7.38 12.85
C THR A 278 -18.06 8.77 12.25
N GLY A 279 -18.20 8.83 10.94
CA GLY A 279 -18.49 10.01 10.14
C GLY A 279 -19.41 9.67 8.96
N ASN A 280 -19.77 10.65 8.14
CA ASN A 280 -20.69 10.44 7.02
C ASN A 280 -20.42 11.33 5.79
N ASP A 281 -19.22 11.90 5.70
CA ASP A 281 -18.80 12.68 4.54
C ASP A 281 -18.79 11.78 3.29
N ASN A 282 -19.22 12.33 2.14
CA ASN A 282 -19.44 11.54 0.92
C ASN A 282 -19.43 12.41 -0.35
N ALA A 283 -19.27 11.73 -1.50
CA ALA A 283 -19.25 12.36 -2.82
C ALA A 283 -20.57 13.01 -3.23
N GLN A 284 -21.70 12.37 -2.93
CA GLN A 284 -23.01 12.90 -3.30
C GLN A 284 -23.25 14.29 -2.69
N ASP A 285 -22.83 14.49 -1.45
CA ASP A 285 -23.00 15.73 -0.69
C ASP A 285 -21.84 16.74 -0.90
N GLY A 286 -20.87 16.41 -1.76
CA GLY A 286 -19.88 17.34 -2.30
C GLY A 286 -18.47 17.23 -1.72
N SER A 287 -18.16 16.21 -0.92
CA SER A 287 -16.78 15.91 -0.51
C SER A 287 -16.08 15.11 -1.60
N THR A 288 -14.80 15.38 -1.88
CA THR A 288 -14.03 14.48 -2.76
C THR A 288 -13.88 13.11 -2.11
N THR A 289 -13.67 12.06 -2.89
CA THR A 289 -13.38 10.72 -2.34
C THR A 289 -12.21 10.78 -1.34
N PHE A 290 -11.18 11.58 -1.64
CA PHE A 290 -10.03 11.80 -0.77
C PHE A 290 -10.38 12.44 0.58
N ARG A 291 -11.25 13.47 0.60
CA ARG A 291 -11.69 14.18 1.82
C ARG A 291 -12.90 13.55 2.51
N SER A 292 -13.54 12.53 1.92
CA SER A 292 -14.66 11.83 2.54
C SER A 292 -14.26 10.91 3.70
N ALA A 293 -12.97 10.74 3.95
CA ALA A 293 -12.44 9.85 4.98
C ALA A 293 -12.86 10.30 6.38
N THR A 294 -13.57 9.43 7.11
CA THR A 294 -13.85 9.64 8.55
C THR A 294 -12.54 9.68 9.34
N PHE A 295 -11.57 8.85 8.97
CA PHE A 295 -10.24 8.86 9.57
C PHE A 295 -9.16 8.83 8.49
N ALA A 296 -8.31 9.84 8.45
CA ALA A 296 -7.15 9.92 7.55
C ALA A 296 -5.84 9.81 8.34
N ALA A 297 -4.93 8.95 7.89
CA ALA A 297 -3.61 8.75 8.49
C ALA A 297 -2.50 8.96 7.46
N SER A 298 -1.75 10.06 7.59
CA SER A 298 -0.64 10.41 6.67
C SER A 298 0.73 10.43 7.36
N GLY A 299 0.79 10.29 8.69
CA GLY A 299 2.03 10.28 9.46
C GLY A 299 2.74 8.92 9.46
N ASP A 300 3.99 8.86 8.98
CA ASP A 300 4.78 7.63 8.91
C ASP A 300 4.84 6.89 10.27
N GLY A 301 4.78 5.55 10.22
CA GLY A 301 4.85 4.68 11.40
C GLY A 301 3.56 4.66 12.24
N PHE A 302 2.45 5.16 11.69
CA PHE A 302 1.14 5.13 12.33
C PHE A 302 0.70 3.70 12.65
N ILE A 303 0.19 3.48 13.86
CA ILE A 303 -0.43 2.22 14.26
C ILE A 303 -1.84 2.49 14.77
N ALA A 304 -2.81 1.72 14.29
CA ALA A 304 -4.11 1.61 14.93
C ALA A 304 -4.35 0.19 15.41
N ARG A 305 -4.95 0.05 16.59
CA ARG A 305 -5.23 -1.24 17.20
C ARG A 305 -6.56 -1.25 17.94
N ASP A 306 -7.27 -2.39 17.88
CA ASP A 306 -8.44 -2.66 18.73
C ASP A 306 -9.54 -1.58 18.63
N MET A 307 -9.85 -1.08 17.42
CA MET A 307 -10.88 -0.04 17.21
C MET A 307 -11.57 -0.14 15.84
N SER A 308 -12.75 0.46 15.71
CA SER A 308 -13.51 0.55 14.46
C SER A 308 -13.45 1.95 13.84
N PHE A 309 -13.31 1.99 12.52
CA PHE A 309 -13.46 3.17 11.66
C PHE A 309 -14.69 2.98 10.77
N GLU A 310 -15.64 3.90 10.83
CA GLU A 310 -16.92 3.78 10.14
C GLU A 310 -17.25 5.04 9.34
N ASN A 311 -17.70 4.85 8.08
CA ASN A 311 -18.46 5.86 7.37
C ASN A 311 -19.90 5.39 7.19
N SER A 312 -20.83 6.10 7.83
CA SER A 312 -22.24 5.75 7.92
C SER A 312 -23.12 6.39 6.84
N ALA A 313 -22.54 6.96 5.77
CA ALA A 313 -23.30 7.67 4.73
C ALA A 313 -24.34 6.79 4.00
N GLY A 314 -24.03 5.52 3.80
CA GLY A 314 -24.91 4.56 3.11
C GLY A 314 -24.63 4.45 1.60
N PRO A 315 -25.13 3.39 0.94
CA PRO A 315 -24.78 3.10 -0.44
C PRO A 315 -25.36 4.10 -1.45
N GLN A 316 -26.43 4.82 -1.09
CA GLN A 316 -27.04 5.89 -1.87
C GLN A 316 -26.21 7.17 -1.95
N LYS A 317 -25.16 7.28 -1.15
CA LYS A 317 -24.27 8.44 -1.09
C LYS A 317 -22.99 8.27 -1.93
N HIS A 318 -22.89 7.15 -2.64
CA HIS A 318 -21.73 6.80 -3.46
C HIS A 318 -20.44 6.74 -2.62
N GLN A 319 -19.31 7.25 -3.13
CA GLN A 319 -18.01 7.17 -2.47
C GLN A 319 -18.04 7.83 -1.09
N ALA A 320 -17.68 7.06 -0.05
CA ALA A 320 -17.69 7.50 1.34
C ALA A 320 -16.68 6.69 2.17
N VAL A 321 -15.51 7.26 2.38
CA VAL A 321 -14.35 6.56 2.94
C VAL A 321 -14.45 6.46 4.48
N ALA A 322 -14.25 5.26 5.02
CA ALA A 322 -14.16 5.05 6.47
C ALA A 322 -12.74 5.34 6.98
N LEU A 323 -11.73 4.79 6.29
CA LEU A 323 -10.33 5.08 6.58
C LEU A 323 -9.51 5.27 5.30
N ARG A 324 -8.71 6.34 5.29
CA ARG A 324 -7.66 6.58 4.29
C ARG A 324 -6.29 6.52 4.94
N SER A 325 -5.43 5.59 4.52
CA SER A 325 -4.04 5.56 4.95
C SER A 325 -3.11 5.97 3.81
N GLY A 326 -2.35 7.04 4.00
CA GLY A 326 -1.22 7.43 3.16
C GLY A 326 0.11 7.39 3.92
N ALA A 327 0.13 6.84 5.13
CA ALA A 327 1.31 6.75 5.97
C ALA A 327 2.21 5.56 5.57
N ASP A 328 3.50 5.83 5.37
CA ASP A 328 4.47 4.75 5.15
C ASP A 328 4.72 3.98 6.44
N HIS A 329 4.86 2.66 6.32
CA HIS A 329 4.99 1.74 7.46
C HIS A 329 3.81 1.82 8.43
N SER A 330 2.59 1.99 7.90
CA SER A 330 1.38 1.98 8.73
C SER A 330 0.91 0.55 9.03
N VAL A 331 0.45 0.32 10.27
CA VAL A 331 -0.06 -0.98 10.74
C VAL A 331 -1.45 -0.83 11.34
N PHE A 332 -2.35 -1.73 10.95
CA PHE A 332 -3.69 -1.84 11.50
C PHE A 332 -3.89 -3.26 12.04
N TYR A 333 -4.16 -3.39 13.32
CA TYR A 333 -4.24 -4.70 13.98
C TYR A 333 -5.52 -4.85 14.81
N ARG A 334 -6.34 -5.86 14.48
CA ARG A 334 -7.66 -6.03 15.10
C ARG A 334 -8.52 -4.77 15.00
N CYS A 335 -8.47 -4.14 13.83
CA CYS A 335 -9.33 -3.02 13.49
C CYS A 335 -10.54 -3.49 12.69
N SER A 336 -11.62 -2.71 12.72
CA SER A 336 -12.72 -2.89 11.77
C SER A 336 -12.91 -1.64 10.90
N PHE A 337 -13.21 -1.84 9.62
CA PHE A 337 -13.45 -0.78 8.65
C PHE A 337 -14.85 -1.00 8.06
N LYS A 338 -15.75 -0.05 8.28
CA LYS A 338 -17.18 -0.20 7.95
C LYS A 338 -17.65 0.90 7.02
N GLY A 339 -18.14 0.52 5.86
CA GLY A 339 -18.75 1.44 4.92
C GLY A 339 -19.59 0.70 3.88
N TYR A 340 -19.77 1.34 2.72
CA TYR A 340 -20.40 0.76 1.54
C TYR A 340 -19.46 0.88 0.34
N GLN A 341 -19.58 1.93 -0.46
CA GLN A 341 -18.67 2.18 -1.57
C GLN A 341 -17.40 2.86 -1.05
N ASP A 342 -16.23 2.40 -1.50
CA ASP A 342 -14.92 3.02 -1.21
C ASP A 342 -14.56 3.05 0.30
N THR A 343 -14.80 1.93 1.02
CA THR A 343 -14.65 1.89 2.49
C THR A 343 -13.21 2.12 2.98
N LEU A 344 -12.25 1.35 2.45
CA LEU A 344 -10.85 1.37 2.87
C LEU A 344 -9.97 1.88 1.71
N TYR A 345 -9.51 3.12 1.85
CA TYR A 345 -8.62 3.75 0.89
C TYR A 345 -7.16 3.49 1.30
N VAL A 346 -6.59 2.43 0.73
CA VAL A 346 -5.15 2.10 0.78
C VAL A 346 -4.39 3.04 -0.16
N TYR A 347 -4.30 4.31 0.25
CA TYR A 347 -4.00 5.43 -0.62
C TYR A 347 -2.62 5.34 -1.28
N ALA A 348 -1.55 5.30 -0.48
CA ALA A 348 -0.18 5.26 -0.95
C ALA A 348 0.77 4.68 0.12
N ASN A 349 2.04 4.46 -0.25
CA ASN A 349 3.10 3.93 0.62
C ASN A 349 2.87 2.50 1.13
N ARG A 350 3.71 2.00 2.06
CA ARG A 350 3.63 0.62 2.57
C ARG A 350 2.70 0.50 3.77
N GLN A 351 1.81 -0.48 3.72
CA GLN A 351 0.76 -0.67 4.73
C GLN A 351 0.55 -2.15 5.03
N PHE A 352 0.29 -2.47 6.30
CA PHE A 352 0.00 -3.83 6.75
C PHE A 352 -1.27 -3.87 7.59
N TYR A 353 -2.19 -4.78 7.24
CA TYR A 353 -3.45 -4.99 7.95
C TYR A 353 -3.48 -6.44 8.43
N ARG A 354 -3.66 -6.65 9.74
CA ARG A 354 -3.65 -7.98 10.37
C ARG A 354 -4.89 -8.17 11.24
N ASP A 355 -5.53 -9.33 11.08
CA ASP A 355 -6.68 -9.74 11.91
C ASP A 355 -7.82 -8.69 11.91
N CYS A 356 -8.02 -8.02 10.77
CA CYS A 356 -9.00 -6.95 10.63
C CYS A 356 -10.31 -7.45 10.01
N ASP A 357 -11.39 -6.72 10.28
CA ASP A 357 -12.70 -6.93 9.65
C ASP A 357 -13.03 -5.77 8.69
N ILE A 358 -13.20 -6.05 7.40
CA ILE A 358 -13.46 -5.04 6.37
C ILE A 358 -14.85 -5.28 5.77
N TYR A 359 -15.71 -4.26 5.77
CA TYR A 359 -17.08 -4.35 5.25
C TYR A 359 -17.32 -3.35 4.13
N GLY A 360 -17.88 -3.79 2.99
CA GLY A 360 -18.25 -2.86 1.92
C GLY A 360 -18.95 -3.51 0.73
N THR A 361 -19.11 -2.74 -0.35
CA THR A 361 -19.90 -3.11 -1.55
C THR A 361 -19.09 -2.95 -2.83
N VAL A 362 -19.06 -1.73 -3.38
CA VAL A 362 -18.32 -1.35 -4.59
C VAL A 362 -16.95 -0.84 -4.20
N ASP A 363 -15.91 -1.40 -4.81
CA ASP A 363 -14.51 -0.93 -4.75
C ASP A 363 -14.00 -0.68 -3.32
N PHE A 364 -14.45 -1.50 -2.37
CA PHE A 364 -14.36 -1.12 -0.96
C PHE A 364 -12.95 -1.32 -0.34
N ILE A 365 -12.00 -1.90 -1.08
CA ILE A 365 -10.56 -1.85 -0.81
C ILE A 365 -9.86 -1.32 -2.07
N PHE A 366 -9.41 -0.06 -2.05
CA PHE A 366 -8.95 0.62 -3.26
C PHE A 366 -7.81 1.59 -3.01
N GLY A 367 -7.07 1.92 -4.07
CA GLY A 367 -5.93 2.84 -4.02
C GLY A 367 -4.66 2.27 -4.66
N ASP A 368 -3.53 2.93 -4.39
CA ASP A 368 -2.24 2.64 -5.02
C ASP A 368 -1.10 2.44 -4.00
N ALA A 369 -1.43 1.96 -2.82
CA ALA A 369 -0.42 1.58 -1.83
C ALA A 369 0.32 0.27 -2.20
N VAL A 370 1.43 0.02 -1.52
CA VAL A 370 2.05 -1.30 -1.39
C VAL A 370 1.41 -1.95 -0.16
N THR A 371 0.41 -2.80 -0.33
CA THR A 371 -0.41 -3.25 0.81
C THR A 371 -0.60 -4.76 0.87
N VAL A 372 -0.45 -5.32 2.07
CA VAL A 372 -0.85 -6.70 2.38
C VAL A 372 -1.90 -6.69 3.49
N LEU A 373 -3.03 -7.34 3.22
CA LEU A 373 -4.03 -7.71 4.21
C LEU A 373 -3.81 -9.19 4.53
N GLN A 374 -3.53 -9.51 5.80
CA GLN A 374 -3.22 -10.85 6.24
C GLN A 374 -4.16 -11.31 7.36
N ASN A 375 -4.73 -12.51 7.21
CA ASN A 375 -5.63 -13.09 8.21
C ASN A 375 -6.85 -12.20 8.53
N CYS A 376 -7.34 -11.44 7.55
CA CYS A 376 -8.50 -10.57 7.70
C CYS A 376 -9.80 -11.29 7.31
N ASN A 377 -10.91 -10.83 7.88
CA ASN A 377 -12.25 -11.14 7.38
C ASN A 377 -12.74 -10.00 6.48
N ILE A 378 -13.19 -10.34 5.29
CA ILE A 378 -13.67 -9.41 4.27
C ILE A 378 -15.14 -9.74 4.01
N TYR A 379 -16.01 -8.84 4.42
CA TYR A 379 -17.46 -8.99 4.41
C TYR A 379 -18.09 -8.15 3.32
N VAL A 380 -18.61 -8.82 2.30
CA VAL A 380 -19.32 -8.16 1.20
C VAL A 380 -20.77 -7.91 1.62
N ARG A 381 -21.18 -6.65 1.58
CA ARG A 381 -22.51 -6.20 1.98
C ARG A 381 -23.48 -6.17 0.81
N ARG A 382 -24.76 -5.97 1.13
CA ARG A 382 -25.80 -5.71 0.14
C ARG A 382 -25.60 -4.32 -0.50
N PRO A 383 -25.40 -4.22 -1.83
CA PRO A 383 -25.32 -2.94 -2.53
C PRO A 383 -26.72 -2.40 -2.85
N MET A 384 -26.79 -1.28 -3.59
CA MET A 384 -28.06 -0.84 -4.16
C MET A 384 -28.54 -1.80 -5.26
N SER A 385 -29.83 -1.73 -5.59
CA SER A 385 -30.38 -2.40 -6.77
C SER A 385 -29.58 -2.02 -8.03
N ASN A 386 -29.36 -3.00 -8.91
CA ASN A 386 -28.60 -2.86 -10.16
C ASN A 386 -27.09 -2.56 -10.02
N GLN A 387 -26.55 -2.52 -8.80
CA GLN A 387 -25.11 -2.50 -8.59
C GLN A 387 -24.55 -3.93 -8.52
N GLN A 388 -23.23 -4.01 -8.65
CA GLN A 388 -22.44 -5.20 -8.41
C GLN A 388 -21.39 -4.87 -7.35
N ASN A 389 -20.99 -5.86 -6.57
CA ASN A 389 -19.93 -5.71 -5.59
C ASN A 389 -18.56 -6.00 -6.21
N THR A 390 -17.55 -5.26 -5.78
CA THR A 390 -16.15 -5.44 -6.17
C THR A 390 -15.30 -5.29 -4.92
N VAL A 391 -14.55 -6.35 -4.57
CA VAL A 391 -13.72 -6.32 -3.36
C VAL A 391 -12.57 -5.34 -3.51
N THR A 392 -11.87 -5.37 -4.65
CA THR A 392 -10.76 -4.45 -4.91
C THR A 392 -10.94 -3.56 -6.14
N ALA A 393 -10.33 -2.37 -6.06
CA ALA A 393 -10.11 -1.50 -7.21
C ALA A 393 -8.71 -0.88 -7.12
N GLN A 394 -7.70 -1.61 -7.61
CA GLN A 394 -6.30 -1.18 -7.49
C GLN A 394 -5.92 -0.18 -8.60
N ALA A 395 -5.22 0.88 -8.21
CA ALA A 395 -5.06 2.11 -8.98
C ALA A 395 -3.67 2.32 -9.61
N ARG A 396 -2.87 1.26 -9.82
CA ARG A 396 -1.52 1.41 -10.39
C ARG A 396 -1.56 1.92 -11.82
N THR A 397 -0.89 3.04 -12.08
CA THR A 397 -0.92 3.75 -13.38
C THR A 397 0.34 3.58 -14.21
N ASP A 398 1.46 3.19 -13.60
CA ASP A 398 2.75 2.99 -14.25
C ASP A 398 3.31 1.57 -13.94
N PRO A 399 3.83 0.84 -14.94
CA PRO A 399 4.31 -0.52 -14.75
C PRO A 399 5.56 -0.63 -13.84
N ASN A 400 6.29 0.47 -13.65
CA ASN A 400 7.50 0.55 -12.83
C ASN A 400 7.17 0.71 -11.34
N GLU A 401 5.92 1.01 -10.97
CA GLU A 401 5.48 1.12 -9.58
C GLU A 401 5.57 -0.23 -8.87
N ASN A 402 6.00 -0.20 -7.62
CA ASN A 402 6.06 -1.37 -6.74
C ASN A 402 4.74 -1.62 -5.99
N THR A 403 3.67 -0.91 -6.34
CA THR A 403 2.37 -0.89 -5.64
C THR A 403 1.44 -2.06 -6.01
N GLY A 404 0.46 -2.34 -5.17
CA GLY A 404 -0.48 -3.45 -5.37
C GLY A 404 -1.21 -3.82 -4.08
N ILE A 405 -2.34 -4.50 -4.23
CA ILE A 405 -3.15 -5.00 -3.12
C ILE A 405 -3.00 -6.52 -3.05
N ILE A 406 -2.45 -7.02 -1.94
CA ILE A 406 -2.32 -8.45 -1.68
C ILE A 406 -3.29 -8.85 -0.57
N ILE A 407 -4.17 -9.82 -0.86
CA ILE A 407 -5.05 -10.46 0.11
C ILE A 407 -4.47 -11.85 0.39
N HIS A 408 -3.94 -12.05 1.60
CA HIS A 408 -3.18 -13.24 1.98
C HIS A 408 -3.80 -13.94 3.20
N ASN A 409 -4.18 -15.20 3.05
CA ASN A 409 -4.74 -15.99 4.16
C ASN A 409 -5.99 -15.35 4.78
N CYS A 410 -6.84 -14.73 3.98
CA CYS A 410 -8.07 -14.07 4.45
C CYS A 410 -9.30 -14.96 4.25
N ARG A 411 -10.47 -14.45 4.66
CA ARG A 411 -11.79 -14.98 4.28
C ARG A 411 -12.60 -13.90 3.57
N ILE A 412 -13.11 -14.19 2.37
CA ILE A 412 -14.06 -13.32 1.67
C ILE A 412 -15.45 -13.99 1.69
N THR A 413 -16.40 -13.36 2.38
CA THR A 413 -17.74 -13.91 2.64
C THR A 413 -18.83 -12.84 2.56
N ALA A 414 -20.10 -13.26 2.49
CA ALA A 414 -21.23 -12.35 2.55
C ALA A 414 -21.48 -11.88 3.99
N ALA A 415 -21.66 -10.57 4.18
CA ALA A 415 -22.21 -9.99 5.39
C ALA A 415 -23.68 -10.43 5.59
N GLY A 416 -24.21 -10.27 6.81
CA GLY A 416 -25.56 -10.71 7.15
C GLY A 416 -26.66 -10.13 6.24
N ASP A 417 -26.50 -8.88 5.79
CA ASP A 417 -27.44 -8.21 4.89
C ASP A 417 -27.44 -8.73 3.44
N LEU A 418 -26.34 -9.33 2.99
CA LEU A 418 -26.20 -9.93 1.66
C LEU A 418 -26.59 -11.41 1.65
N LYS A 419 -26.32 -12.18 2.73
CA LYS A 419 -26.50 -13.65 2.76
C LYS A 419 -27.86 -14.11 2.24
N ALA A 420 -28.94 -13.44 2.65
CA ALA A 420 -30.31 -13.79 2.27
C ALA A 420 -30.64 -13.50 0.79
N VAL A 421 -29.89 -12.61 0.14
CA VAL A 421 -30.14 -12.12 -1.22
C VAL A 421 -28.93 -12.28 -2.13
N GLN A 422 -27.96 -13.12 -1.76
CA GLN A 422 -26.67 -13.22 -2.46
C GLN A 422 -26.83 -13.55 -3.96
N GLY A 423 -27.81 -14.38 -4.32
CA GLY A 423 -28.09 -14.75 -5.71
C GLY A 423 -28.61 -13.60 -6.57
N SER A 424 -29.00 -12.47 -5.97
CA SER A 424 -29.50 -11.29 -6.67
C SER A 424 -28.39 -10.30 -7.05
N PHE A 425 -27.18 -10.43 -6.50
CA PHE A 425 -26.11 -9.47 -6.68
C PHE A 425 -24.82 -10.17 -7.11
N ARG A 426 -24.23 -9.69 -8.21
CA ARG A 426 -22.93 -10.18 -8.66
C ARG A 426 -21.84 -9.61 -7.76
N THR A 427 -20.93 -10.47 -7.30
CA THR A 427 -19.75 -10.07 -6.52
C THR A 427 -18.48 -10.54 -7.23
N TYR A 428 -17.52 -9.63 -7.39
CA TYR A 428 -16.24 -9.89 -8.03
C TYR A 428 -15.09 -9.60 -7.05
N LEU A 429 -13.98 -10.30 -7.24
CA LEU A 429 -12.72 -10.11 -6.51
C LEU A 429 -12.13 -8.71 -6.75
N GLY A 430 -12.36 -8.12 -7.92
CA GLY A 430 -12.00 -6.73 -8.18
C GLY A 430 -12.23 -6.28 -9.62
N ARG A 431 -11.83 -5.04 -9.90
CA ARG A 431 -11.81 -4.43 -11.24
C ARG A 431 -10.66 -3.41 -11.41
N PRO A 432 -10.12 -3.24 -12.62
CA PRO A 432 -8.90 -2.48 -12.82
C PRO A 432 -9.17 -0.98 -12.92
N TRP A 433 -9.17 -0.28 -11.79
CA TRP A 433 -9.36 1.19 -11.77
C TRP A 433 -8.35 1.91 -12.67
N GLN A 434 -7.12 1.40 -12.75
CA GLN A 434 -6.07 1.95 -13.61
C GLN A 434 -5.36 0.91 -14.46
N LYS A 435 -4.65 1.39 -15.48
CA LYS A 435 -4.11 0.60 -16.60
C LYS A 435 -3.24 -0.59 -16.17
N TYR A 436 -2.47 -0.47 -15.10
CA TYR A 436 -1.55 -1.51 -14.63
C TYR A 436 -2.01 -2.13 -13.31
N SER A 437 -3.32 -2.08 -13.03
CA SER A 437 -3.93 -2.59 -11.81
C SER A 437 -3.34 -3.93 -11.37
N ARG A 438 -2.93 -4.03 -10.11
CA ARG A 438 -2.28 -5.22 -9.56
C ARG A 438 -2.92 -5.69 -8.27
N THR A 439 -3.54 -6.85 -8.31
CA THR A 439 -4.14 -7.50 -7.15
C THR A 439 -3.79 -8.99 -7.13
N VAL A 440 -3.42 -9.50 -5.96
CA VAL A 440 -3.18 -10.93 -5.77
C VAL A 440 -4.02 -11.43 -4.60
N ILE A 441 -4.75 -12.52 -4.82
CA ILE A 441 -5.55 -13.19 -3.80
C ILE A 441 -4.98 -14.59 -3.61
N MET A 442 -4.38 -14.82 -2.45
CA MET A 442 -3.67 -16.06 -2.18
C MET A 442 -4.01 -16.66 -0.83
N LYS A 443 -4.11 -18.00 -0.80
CA LYS A 443 -4.45 -18.81 0.38
C LYS A 443 -5.74 -18.35 1.08
N THR A 444 -6.64 -17.74 0.33
CA THR A 444 -7.83 -17.08 0.88
C THR A 444 -9.03 -17.99 0.69
N SER A 445 -9.89 -18.07 1.72
CA SER A 445 -11.16 -18.77 1.64
C SER A 445 -12.18 -17.88 0.93
N LEU A 446 -12.71 -18.34 -0.19
CA LEU A 446 -13.68 -17.65 -1.04
C LEU A 446 -15.02 -18.37 -0.98
N ASP A 447 -16.04 -17.71 -0.44
CA ASP A 447 -17.39 -18.27 -0.38
C ASP A 447 -18.09 -18.21 -1.76
N SER A 448 -19.26 -18.85 -1.86
CA SER A 448 -20.02 -19.02 -3.12
C SER A 448 -20.54 -17.72 -3.74
N LEU A 449 -20.47 -16.59 -3.03
CA LEU A 449 -20.89 -15.28 -3.56
C LEU A 449 -20.00 -14.80 -4.72
N ILE A 450 -18.75 -15.27 -4.79
CA ILE A 450 -17.80 -14.87 -5.83
C ILE A 450 -18.29 -15.42 -7.16
N ASN A 451 -18.55 -14.53 -8.11
CA ASN A 451 -18.96 -14.89 -9.45
C ASN A 451 -17.89 -15.79 -10.10
N PRO A 452 -18.26 -16.84 -10.86
CA PRO A 452 -17.28 -17.73 -11.50
C PRO A 452 -16.22 -17.02 -12.35
N ALA A 453 -16.57 -15.90 -12.99
CA ALA A 453 -15.64 -15.06 -13.75
C ALA A 453 -14.50 -14.50 -12.87
N GLY A 454 -14.72 -14.37 -11.57
CA GLY A 454 -13.77 -13.88 -10.57
C GLY A 454 -13.61 -12.36 -10.60
N TRP A 455 -13.29 -11.82 -11.78
CA TRP A 455 -12.92 -10.41 -11.97
C TRP A 455 -13.89 -9.72 -12.93
N SER A 456 -14.09 -8.41 -12.77
CA SER A 456 -14.96 -7.62 -13.66
C SER A 456 -14.18 -6.55 -14.42
N PRO A 457 -14.50 -6.28 -15.70
CA PRO A 457 -13.84 -5.23 -16.45
C PRO A 457 -14.19 -3.87 -15.86
N TRP A 458 -13.27 -2.91 -15.96
CA TRP A 458 -13.58 -1.52 -15.63
C TRP A 458 -14.48 -0.88 -16.68
N SER A 459 -14.05 -0.93 -17.95
CA SER A 459 -14.82 -0.50 -19.11
C SER A 459 -14.24 -1.13 -20.38
N GLY A 460 -15.07 -1.87 -21.13
CA GLY A 460 -14.65 -2.57 -22.35
C GLY A 460 -13.36 -3.38 -22.15
N ASN A 461 -12.38 -3.16 -23.03
CA ASN A 461 -11.07 -3.83 -22.99
C ASN A 461 -9.98 -3.04 -22.24
N PHE A 462 -10.33 -1.98 -21.51
CA PHE A 462 -9.36 -1.20 -20.74
C PHE A 462 -8.61 -2.09 -19.74
N ALA A 463 -7.28 -1.93 -19.69
CA ALA A 463 -6.35 -2.60 -18.79
C ALA A 463 -6.25 -4.14 -18.89
N LEU A 464 -7.15 -4.83 -19.60
CA LEU A 464 -7.25 -6.30 -19.56
C LEU A 464 -5.95 -7.03 -19.97
N SER A 465 -5.12 -6.41 -20.82
CA SER A 465 -3.84 -6.95 -21.25
C SER A 465 -2.63 -6.48 -20.43
N THR A 466 -2.78 -5.45 -19.60
CA THR A 466 -1.69 -4.80 -18.86
C THR A 466 -1.79 -4.93 -17.35
N LEU A 467 -2.99 -5.25 -16.83
CA LEU A 467 -3.20 -5.57 -15.42
C LEU A 467 -2.47 -6.85 -15.02
N TYR A 468 -2.34 -7.06 -13.71
CA TYR A 468 -1.86 -8.29 -13.11
C TYR A 468 -2.84 -8.74 -12.02
N TYR A 469 -3.70 -9.72 -12.33
CA TYR A 469 -4.59 -10.35 -11.36
C TYR A 469 -4.20 -11.81 -11.13
N GLY A 470 -3.68 -12.07 -9.94
CA GLY A 470 -3.15 -13.37 -9.54
C GLY A 470 -4.04 -14.09 -8.53
N GLU A 471 -4.28 -15.38 -8.74
CA GLU A 471 -4.87 -16.27 -7.73
C GLU A 471 -3.92 -17.43 -7.40
N TYR A 472 -3.74 -17.72 -6.10
CA TYR A 472 -2.88 -18.82 -5.65
C TYR A 472 -3.47 -19.58 -4.46
N SER A 473 -3.69 -20.89 -4.63
CA SER A 473 -4.07 -21.80 -3.54
C SER A 473 -5.28 -21.34 -2.70
N ASN A 474 -6.25 -20.67 -3.32
CA ASN A 474 -7.50 -20.29 -2.67
C ASN A 474 -8.38 -21.52 -2.43
N THR A 475 -9.26 -21.46 -1.42
CA THR A 475 -10.16 -22.56 -1.05
C THR A 475 -11.61 -22.08 -0.92
N GLY A 476 -12.57 -22.99 -0.79
CA GLY A 476 -13.99 -22.64 -0.67
C GLY A 476 -14.74 -22.64 -2.00
N ALA A 477 -16.06 -22.49 -1.92
CA ALA A 477 -16.96 -22.67 -3.07
C ALA A 477 -16.75 -21.63 -4.20
N GLY A 478 -16.23 -20.45 -3.89
CA GLY A 478 -15.89 -19.39 -4.86
C GLY A 478 -14.49 -19.50 -5.47
N ALA A 479 -13.66 -20.45 -5.04
CA ALA A 479 -12.27 -20.56 -5.46
C ALA A 479 -12.05 -21.32 -6.78
N GLY A 480 -13.11 -21.87 -7.39
CA GLY A 480 -13.01 -22.59 -8.65
C GLY A 480 -12.48 -21.71 -9.78
N ILE A 481 -11.37 -22.12 -10.41
CA ILE A 481 -10.70 -21.35 -11.48
C ILE A 481 -11.26 -21.62 -12.88
N GLY A 482 -12.03 -22.70 -13.08
CA GLY A 482 -12.47 -23.15 -14.41
C GLY A 482 -13.42 -22.21 -15.16
N GLY A 483 -14.04 -21.25 -14.44
CA GLY A 483 -14.94 -20.24 -15.03
C GLY A 483 -14.36 -18.83 -15.07
N ARG A 484 -13.08 -18.64 -14.72
CA ARG A 484 -12.45 -17.32 -14.65
C ARG A 484 -12.34 -16.67 -16.04
N VAL A 485 -12.20 -15.35 -16.02
CA VAL A 485 -11.96 -14.55 -17.23
C VAL A 485 -10.69 -14.99 -17.98
N ASN A 486 -10.71 -14.90 -19.32
CA ASN A 486 -9.58 -15.25 -20.20
C ASN A 486 -8.71 -14.04 -20.57
N TRP A 487 -8.54 -13.08 -19.64
CA TRP A 487 -7.76 -11.88 -19.93
C TRP A 487 -6.25 -12.16 -19.90
N PRO A 488 -5.43 -11.54 -20.77
CA PRO A 488 -3.97 -11.75 -20.72
C PRO A 488 -3.33 -11.33 -19.38
N GLY A 489 -3.95 -10.39 -18.66
CA GLY A 489 -3.51 -9.96 -17.33
C GLY A 489 -3.94 -10.88 -16.18
N PHE A 490 -4.87 -11.82 -16.39
CA PHE A 490 -5.29 -12.79 -15.37
C PHE A 490 -4.36 -14.01 -15.35
N ARG A 491 -4.00 -14.47 -14.15
CA ARG A 491 -3.06 -15.59 -13.96
C ARG A 491 -3.43 -16.43 -12.74
N VAL A 492 -3.41 -17.74 -12.91
CA VAL A 492 -3.25 -18.68 -11.79
C VAL A 492 -1.74 -18.84 -11.58
N ILE A 493 -1.23 -18.32 -10.48
CA ILE A 493 0.23 -18.15 -10.29
C ILE A 493 0.83 -19.37 -9.59
N SER A 494 2.12 -19.63 -9.80
CA SER A 494 2.84 -20.71 -9.12
C SER A 494 3.23 -20.32 -7.69
N SER A 495 3.70 -21.29 -6.90
CA SER A 495 4.29 -21.02 -5.58
C SER A 495 5.50 -20.08 -5.68
N SER A 496 6.38 -20.27 -6.67
CA SER A 496 7.56 -19.44 -6.88
C SER A 496 7.23 -17.99 -7.28
N GLU A 497 6.08 -17.77 -7.92
CA GLU A 497 5.58 -16.43 -8.21
C GLU A 497 4.86 -15.83 -6.99
N ALA A 498 4.09 -16.63 -6.26
CA ALA A 498 3.37 -16.22 -5.05
C ALA A 498 4.30 -15.70 -3.94
N VAL A 499 5.51 -16.25 -3.79
CA VAL A 499 6.50 -15.81 -2.78
C VAL A 499 6.79 -14.30 -2.89
N LYS A 500 6.81 -13.75 -4.11
CA LYS A 500 7.06 -12.32 -4.36
C LYS A 500 5.99 -11.38 -3.78
N PHE A 501 4.81 -11.92 -3.45
CA PHE A 501 3.68 -11.19 -2.89
C PHE A 501 3.53 -11.42 -1.38
N THR A 502 4.47 -12.11 -0.74
CA THR A 502 4.45 -12.31 0.72
C THR A 502 4.80 -11.03 1.47
N VAL A 503 4.57 -11.01 2.78
CA VAL A 503 4.89 -9.86 3.63
C VAL A 503 6.38 -9.55 3.60
N GLY A 504 7.23 -10.58 3.64
CA GLY A 504 8.69 -10.43 3.55
C GLY A 504 9.13 -9.76 2.25
N ASP A 505 8.74 -10.30 1.09
CA ASP A 505 9.20 -9.81 -0.20
C ASP A 505 8.50 -8.52 -0.66
N PHE A 506 7.18 -8.45 -0.51
CA PHE A 506 6.40 -7.36 -1.09
C PHE A 506 6.48 -6.08 -0.26
N LEU A 507 6.46 -6.20 1.07
CA LEU A 507 6.53 -5.06 1.99
C LEU A 507 7.93 -4.78 2.52
N ALA A 508 8.92 -5.64 2.24
CA ALA A 508 10.13 -5.71 3.06
C ALA A 508 9.78 -5.85 4.55
N GLY A 509 8.73 -6.62 4.87
CA GLY A 509 8.04 -6.58 6.16
C GLY A 509 8.92 -6.86 7.37
N ASP A 510 9.91 -7.76 7.23
CA ASP A 510 10.88 -8.10 8.27
C ASP A 510 11.69 -6.88 8.78
N SER A 511 11.81 -5.84 7.94
CA SER A 511 12.57 -4.64 8.27
C SER A 511 11.81 -3.63 9.12
N TRP A 512 10.48 -3.75 9.26
CA TRP A 512 9.68 -2.71 9.94
C TRP A 512 8.48 -3.22 10.75
N ILE A 513 7.82 -4.31 10.33
CA ILE A 513 6.63 -4.84 11.02
C ILE A 513 6.95 -5.41 12.40
N PRO A 514 8.07 -6.12 12.67
CA PRO A 514 8.33 -6.56 14.03
C PRO A 514 8.41 -5.35 14.98
N GLY A 515 8.83 -4.19 14.46
CA GLY A 515 8.83 -2.89 15.12
C GLY A 515 7.47 -2.33 15.50
N SER A 516 6.38 -3.08 15.30
CA SER A 516 5.01 -2.75 15.72
C SER A 516 4.45 -3.70 16.78
N GLY A 517 5.17 -4.77 17.14
CA GLY A 517 4.66 -5.82 18.04
C GLY A 517 3.51 -6.65 17.46
N VAL A 518 3.10 -6.40 16.21
CA VAL A 518 2.01 -7.10 15.54
C VAL A 518 2.53 -8.40 14.91
N PRO A 519 1.83 -9.53 15.09
CA PRO A 519 2.22 -10.79 14.46
C PRO A 519 2.05 -10.71 12.93
N PHE A 520 2.97 -11.31 12.20
CA PHE A 520 2.88 -11.44 10.75
C PHE A 520 3.56 -12.71 10.27
N ASP A 521 3.05 -13.27 9.18
CA ASP A 521 3.69 -14.39 8.49
C ASP A 521 4.50 -13.83 7.32
N ALA A 522 5.83 -13.82 7.47
CA ALA A 522 6.77 -13.26 6.50
C ALA A 522 6.77 -14.01 5.17
N GLU A 523 6.68 -15.34 5.20
CA GLU A 523 6.73 -16.21 4.03
C GLU A 523 5.38 -16.88 3.73
N ALA A 524 5.23 -17.41 2.51
CA ALA A 524 4.09 -18.23 2.11
C ALA A 524 4.18 -19.68 2.63
N THR A 525 4.92 -19.97 3.70
CA THR A 525 5.23 -21.33 4.16
C THR A 525 4.69 -21.55 5.58
N HIS A 526 3.46 -22.04 5.67
CA HIS A 526 3.01 -22.85 6.81
C HIS A 526 2.27 -24.07 6.25
N PHE A 527 3.07 -25.01 5.79
CA PHE A 527 2.99 -26.45 6.04
C PHE A 527 4.31 -27.01 5.52
N ALA A 528 5.37 -26.85 6.30
CA ALA A 528 6.35 -27.92 6.33
C ALA A 528 5.55 -29.13 6.83
N VAL A 529 5.16 -30.01 5.91
CA VAL A 529 4.83 -31.38 6.29
C VAL A 529 6.01 -31.83 7.12
N LEU A 530 5.79 -32.04 8.42
CA LEU A 530 6.71 -32.74 9.28
C LEU A 530 6.74 -34.19 8.78
N CYS A 531 7.30 -34.43 7.59
CA CYS A 531 7.79 -35.74 7.20
C CYS A 531 9.02 -35.96 8.06
N VAL A 532 8.78 -36.31 9.31
CA VAL A 532 9.73 -37.12 10.06
C VAL A 532 9.83 -38.40 9.25
N PHE A 533 10.86 -38.49 8.40
CA PHE A 533 11.34 -39.75 7.91
C PHE A 533 11.79 -40.54 9.14
N LEU A 534 10.86 -41.31 9.72
CA LEU A 534 11.22 -42.45 10.56
C LEU A 534 11.86 -43.47 9.62
N LEU A 535 13.19 -43.38 9.48
CA LEU A 535 14.01 -44.50 9.08
C LEU A 535 13.74 -45.65 10.07
N PRO A 536 13.38 -46.86 9.62
CA PRO A 536 13.23 -47.98 10.53
C PRO A 536 14.63 -48.41 10.98
N LEU A 537 15.02 -48.01 12.20
CA LEU A 537 16.05 -48.72 12.95
C LEU A 537 15.42 -50.04 13.40
N SER A 538 15.74 -51.08 12.62
CA SER A 538 15.53 -52.47 12.97
C SER A 538 16.31 -52.82 14.24
N PHE A 539 15.66 -52.99 15.38
CA PHE A 539 16.09 -53.90 16.45
C PHE A 539 14.94 -54.19 17.45
N GLY A 540 14.62 -55.47 17.61
CA GLY A 540 14.38 -56.12 18.91
C GLY A 540 13.06 -55.86 19.66
N HIS A 541 12.26 -56.93 19.77
CA HIS A 541 11.21 -57.19 20.76
C HIS A 541 11.16 -56.32 22.03
N THR A 542 9.96 -55.85 22.43
CA THR A 542 9.10 -56.46 23.48
C THR A 542 7.88 -55.56 23.80
N LEU A 543 6.73 -56.24 23.97
CA LEU A 543 5.38 -55.90 24.45
C LEU A 543 5.16 -54.72 25.43
N PHE A 544 4.01 -54.02 25.31
CA PHE A 544 2.96 -53.65 26.32
C PHE A 544 2.06 -52.51 25.74
N LEU A 545 0.83 -52.77 25.24
CA LEU A 545 -0.52 -52.85 25.88
C LEU A 545 -1.21 -51.51 26.28
N LEU A 546 -2.46 -51.36 25.78
CA LEU A 546 -3.62 -50.53 26.23
C LEU A 546 -3.64 -49.04 25.80
N SER A 547 -4.75 -48.41 25.36
CA SER A 547 -6.18 -48.77 25.24
C SER A 547 -6.93 -47.83 24.26
N THR A 548 -7.94 -48.39 23.59
CA THR A 548 -9.09 -47.79 22.86
C THR A 548 -9.87 -46.72 23.68
N PHE A 549 -10.62 -45.73 23.16
CA PHE A 549 -11.80 -45.81 22.27
C PHE A 549 -12.23 -44.43 21.72
N ASP A 550 -12.83 -44.44 20.52
CA ASP A 550 -13.53 -43.38 19.78
C ASP A 550 -14.85 -42.87 20.40
N ARG A 551 -15.17 -41.59 20.20
CA ARG A 551 -16.18 -41.12 19.22
C ARG A 551 -16.08 -39.62 18.93
#